data_AF-A0AAD9GLA0-F1
#
_entry.id   AF-A0AAD9GLA0-F1
#
_cell.length_a   1.000
_cell.length_b   1.000
_cell.length_c   1.000
_cell.angle_alpha   90.00
_cell.angle_beta   90.00
_cell.angle_gamma   90.00
#
_symmetry.space_group_name_H-M   'P 1'
#
loop_
_entity.id
_entity.type
_entity.pdbx_description
1 polymer ?
#
loop_
_entity_poly.entity_id
_entity_poly.type
_entity_poly.pdbx_seq_one_letter_code
_entity_poly.pdbx_strand_id
1 'polypeptide(L)'
;MDWEDEAALKDKIKVLQTKPQSFFGVPPHVVAGSGSDWEDARRELRRVNEYALPLDKLKCLARAAGAIFQTCGSSRSSSGETTSSLTSVEELDMVLRPSMTTDEFISVHLFVLVMSNMSQLLITRELLRVMCDSQDITGELGYYLTTFEVAVDLLINHEDPQEPMLL
;
A
#
# COMPACT_ATOMS: atom_id res chain seq x y z
N MET A 1 3.32 23.72 -1.58
CA MET A 1 3.22 22.63 -0.60
C MET A 1 4.16 23.01 0.51
N ASP A 2 3.56 23.49 1.58
CA ASP A 2 4.30 24.19 2.61
C ASP A 2 4.66 23.20 3.71
N TRP A 3 5.78 23.42 4.38
CA TRP A 3 6.25 22.54 5.47
C TRP A 3 5.22 22.39 6.60
N GLU A 4 4.29 23.35 6.72
CA GLU A 4 3.16 23.34 7.64
C GLU A 4 2.15 22.23 7.28
N ASP A 5 1.90 21.99 5.98
CA ASP A 5 1.01 20.92 5.50
C ASP A 5 1.54 19.54 5.89
N GLU A 6 2.86 19.35 5.76
CA GLU A 6 3.53 18.09 6.13
C GLU A 6 3.50 17.86 7.65
N ALA A 7 3.64 18.92 8.46
CA ALA A 7 3.56 18.83 9.91
C ALA A 7 2.13 18.48 10.38
N ALA A 8 1.11 19.14 9.83
CA ALA A 8 -0.29 18.85 10.11
C ALA A 8 -0.65 17.41 9.72
N LEU A 9 -0.19 16.96 8.55
CA LEU A 9 -0.39 15.58 8.10
C LEU A 9 0.25 14.57 9.06
N LYS A 10 1.44 14.88 9.58
CA LYS A 10 2.14 14.01 10.52
C LYS A 10 1.37 13.83 11.83
N ASP A 11 0.74 14.89 12.34
CA ASP A 11 -0.08 14.79 13.54
C ASP A 11 -1.36 13.98 13.29
N LYS A 12 -1.97 14.13 12.12
CA LYS A 12 -3.09 13.28 11.69
C LYS A 12 -2.68 11.81 11.60
N ILE A 13 -1.53 11.50 11.00
CA ILE A 13 -0.99 10.14 10.90
C ILE A 13 -0.84 9.50 12.29
N LYS A 14 -0.36 10.24 13.30
CA LYS A 14 -0.24 9.71 14.67
C LYS A 14 -1.59 9.26 15.25
N VAL A 15 -2.66 10.01 14.98
CA VAL A 15 -4.02 9.64 15.42
C VAL A 15 -4.48 8.39 14.67
N LEU A 16 -4.33 8.37 13.34
CA LEU A 16 -4.74 7.25 12.50
C LEU A 16 -3.97 5.95 12.78
N GLN A 17 -2.71 6.04 13.23
CA GLN A 17 -1.92 4.88 13.63
C GLN A 17 -2.50 4.10 14.82
N THR A 18 -3.45 4.69 15.56
CA THR A 18 -4.17 3.98 16.63
C THR A 18 -5.35 3.15 16.12
N LYS A 19 -5.70 3.27 14.84
CA LYS A 19 -6.89 2.67 14.24
C LYS A 19 -6.60 1.27 13.66
N PRO A 20 -7.56 0.34 13.73
CA PRO A 20 -7.40 -1.01 13.20
C PRO A 20 -7.46 -1.05 11.66
N GLN A 21 -7.00 -2.14 11.03
CA GLN A 21 -7.07 -2.33 9.56
C GLN A 21 -8.48 -2.11 8.99
N SER A 22 -9.53 -2.56 9.69
CA SER A 22 -10.93 -2.39 9.27
C SER A 22 -11.37 -0.93 9.20
N PHE A 23 -10.73 -0.03 9.97
CA PHE A 23 -10.99 1.40 9.91
C PHE A 23 -10.61 2.01 8.55
N PHE A 24 -9.63 1.41 7.86
CA PHE A 24 -9.15 1.82 6.55
C PHE A 24 -9.82 1.06 5.40
N GLY A 25 -10.93 0.37 5.67
CA GLY A 25 -11.66 -0.40 4.66
C GLY A 25 -10.95 -1.69 4.21
N VAL A 26 -9.97 -2.20 4.97
CA VAL A 26 -9.34 -3.50 4.66
C VAL A 26 -10.34 -4.62 4.96
N PRO A 27 -10.74 -5.43 3.96
CA PRO A 27 -11.76 -6.44 4.17
C PRO A 27 -11.21 -7.69 4.89
N PRO A 28 -12.04 -8.44 5.64
CA PRO A 28 -11.58 -9.54 6.49
C PRO A 28 -10.79 -10.64 5.77
N HIS A 29 -11.03 -10.88 4.48
CA HIS A 29 -10.30 -11.88 3.69
C HIS A 29 -8.91 -11.42 3.22
N VAL A 30 -8.62 -10.12 3.32
CA VAL A 30 -7.32 -9.51 2.98
C VAL A 30 -6.52 -9.14 4.23
N VAL A 31 -7.18 -8.95 5.38
CA VAL A 31 -6.53 -8.63 6.66
C VAL A 31 -5.36 -9.58 6.90
N ALA A 32 -4.19 -9.00 7.13
CA ALA A 32 -3.03 -9.80 7.45
C ALA A 32 -3.21 -10.44 8.84
N GLY A 33 -2.82 -11.73 8.95
CA GLY A 33 -2.99 -12.50 10.18
C GLY A 33 -2.34 -11.83 11.40
N SER A 34 -2.78 -12.22 12.60
CA SER A 34 -2.27 -11.72 13.88
C SER A 34 -0.77 -12.00 14.05
N GLY A 35 0.09 -11.16 13.46
CA GLY A 35 1.55 -11.31 13.46
C GLY A 35 2.25 -10.73 12.23
N SER A 36 1.58 -10.62 11.08
CA SER A 36 2.14 -9.99 9.88
C SER A 36 1.50 -8.61 9.69
N ASP A 37 1.87 -7.63 10.51
CA ASP A 37 1.38 -6.23 10.41
C ASP A 37 2.01 -5.50 9.19
N TRP A 38 2.00 -6.16 8.03
CA TRP A 38 2.53 -5.72 6.74
C TRP A 38 3.97 -5.18 6.82
N GLU A 39 4.77 -5.74 7.74
CA GLU A 39 6.03 -5.13 8.16
C GLU A 39 7.06 -5.00 7.02
N ASP A 40 7.08 -5.95 6.09
CA ASP A 40 7.93 -5.88 4.90
C ASP A 40 7.57 -4.66 4.03
N ALA A 41 6.28 -4.43 3.79
CA ALA A 41 5.82 -3.28 3.02
C ALA A 41 6.10 -1.96 3.75
N ARG A 42 5.84 -1.92 5.07
CA ARG A 42 6.13 -0.73 5.90
C ARG A 42 7.62 -0.39 5.90
N ARG A 43 8.49 -1.39 5.94
CA ARG A 43 9.94 -1.21 5.87
C ARG A 43 10.37 -0.60 4.54
N GLU A 44 9.82 -1.07 3.41
CA GLU A 44 10.09 -0.47 2.11
C GLU A 44 9.66 1.01 2.07
N LEU A 45 8.47 1.34 2.58
CA LEU A 45 7.99 2.74 2.61
C LEU A 45 8.87 3.67 3.46
N ARG A 46 9.35 3.21 4.62
CA ARG A 46 10.26 4.01 5.47
C ARG A 46 11.55 4.41 4.76
N ARG A 47 12.01 3.61 3.80
CA ARG A 47 13.28 3.80 3.08
C ARG A 47 13.16 4.66 1.84
N VAL A 48 11.95 5.03 1.42
CA VAL A 48 11.74 5.82 0.19
C VAL A 48 12.60 7.10 0.20
N ASN A 49 12.74 7.76 1.35
CA ASN A 49 13.55 8.97 1.46
C ASN A 49 15.05 8.77 1.69
N GLU A 50 15.52 7.51 1.72
CA GLU A 50 16.95 7.19 1.62
C GLU A 50 17.44 7.28 0.17
N TYR A 51 16.54 7.14 -0.82
CA TYR A 51 16.89 7.22 -2.24
C TYR A 51 16.86 8.65 -2.75
N ALA A 52 17.89 9.05 -3.50
CA ALA A 52 17.99 10.38 -4.10
C ALA A 52 17.21 10.50 -5.42
N LEU A 53 17.17 9.43 -6.24
CA LEU A 53 16.58 9.46 -7.57
C LEU A 53 15.06 9.17 -7.53
N PRO A 54 14.21 9.93 -8.26
CA PRO A 54 12.77 9.69 -8.32
C PRO A 54 12.40 8.26 -8.73
N LEU A 55 13.10 7.72 -9.74
CA LEU A 55 12.85 6.36 -10.20
C LEU A 55 13.15 5.31 -9.12
N ASP A 56 14.17 5.52 -8.28
CA ASP A 56 14.50 4.58 -7.20
C ASP A 56 13.51 4.67 -6.04
N LYS A 57 12.99 5.87 -5.75
CA LYS A 57 11.86 6.08 -4.85
C LYS A 57 10.63 5.31 -5.34
N LEU A 58 10.30 5.42 -6.63
CA LEU A 58 9.18 4.71 -7.24
C LEU A 58 9.35 3.18 -7.20
N LYS A 59 10.56 2.67 -7.50
CA LYS A 59 10.87 1.24 -7.32
C LYS A 59 10.73 0.79 -5.86
N CYS A 60 10.94 1.68 -4.89
CA CYS A 60 10.71 1.41 -3.48
C CYS A 60 9.21 1.26 -3.17
N LEU A 61 8.36 2.11 -3.75
CA LEU A 61 6.90 1.96 -3.68
C LEU A 61 6.44 0.64 -4.31
N ALA A 62 6.98 0.27 -5.47
CA ALA A 62 6.67 -0.99 -6.14
C ALA A 62 7.07 -2.22 -5.31
N ARG A 63 8.21 -2.16 -4.60
CA ARG A 63 8.61 -3.22 -3.65
C ARG A 63 7.65 -3.31 -2.46
N ALA A 64 7.20 -2.18 -1.92
CA ALA A 64 6.20 -2.16 -0.87
C ALA A 64 4.89 -2.82 -1.33
N ALA A 65 4.42 -2.50 -2.53
CA ALA A 65 3.26 -3.14 -3.14
C ALA A 65 3.46 -4.65 -3.31
N GLY A 66 4.61 -5.08 -3.84
CA GLY A 66 4.97 -6.49 -3.96
C GLY A 66 4.92 -7.24 -2.61
N ALA A 67 5.42 -6.62 -1.53
CA ALA A 67 5.37 -7.18 -0.18
C ALA A 67 3.93 -7.32 0.36
N ILE A 68 3.03 -6.39 -0.01
CA ILE A 68 1.59 -6.52 0.30
C ILE A 68 1.02 -7.78 -0.38
N PHE A 69 1.21 -7.93 -1.70
CA PHE A 69 0.70 -9.11 -2.42
C PHE A 69 1.28 -10.43 -1.90
N GLN A 70 2.56 -10.46 -1.51
CA GLN A 70 3.21 -11.64 -0.92
C GLN A 70 2.58 -12.03 0.43
N THR A 71 2.24 -11.05 1.26
CA THR A 71 1.58 -11.26 2.56
C THR A 71 0.18 -11.84 2.37
N CYS A 72 -0.58 -11.34 1.39
CA CYS A 72 -1.90 -11.87 1.03
C CYS A 72 -1.83 -13.29 0.47
N GLY A 73 -0.81 -13.61 -0.34
CA GLY A 73 -0.62 -14.94 -0.90
C GLY A 73 -0.24 -15.99 0.14
N SER A 74 0.62 -15.61 1.10
CA SER A 74 1.17 -16.53 2.11
C SER A 74 0.12 -16.96 3.16
N SER A 75 -0.82 -16.09 3.52
CA SER A 75 -1.89 -16.38 4.49
C SER A 75 -2.85 -17.48 4.02
N ARG A 76 -2.99 -17.67 2.69
CA ARG A 76 -3.84 -18.70 2.08
C ARG A 76 -3.17 -20.06 1.97
N SER A 77 -1.84 -20.12 1.97
CA SER A 77 -1.09 -21.38 1.94
C SER A 77 -0.98 -22.08 3.29
N SER A 78 -1.29 -21.37 4.39
CA SER A 78 -1.23 -21.93 5.76
C SER A 78 -2.51 -22.60 6.25
N SER A 79 -3.60 -22.59 5.48
CA SER A 79 -4.87 -23.23 5.84
C SER A 79 -5.24 -24.38 4.88
N GLY A 80 -4.88 -25.61 5.25
CA GLY A 80 -5.63 -26.82 4.86
C GLY A 80 -5.34 -27.49 3.51
N GLU A 81 -4.46 -28.49 3.55
CA GLU A 81 -4.65 -29.87 3.04
C GLU A 81 -4.93 -30.19 1.55
N THR A 82 -4.04 -31.05 1.02
CA THR A 82 -4.27 -32.19 0.10
C THR A 82 -4.84 -31.96 -1.31
N THR A 83 -3.94 -32.15 -2.29
CA THR A 83 -4.15 -32.87 -3.56
C THR A 83 -5.55 -32.83 -4.20
N SER A 84 -5.80 -31.86 -5.08
CA SER A 84 -6.68 -32.08 -6.23
C SER A 84 -5.87 -31.80 -7.49
N SER A 85 -5.72 -32.82 -8.33
CA SER A 85 -5.07 -32.74 -9.64
C SER A 85 -5.68 -31.61 -10.47
N LEU A 86 -4.95 -30.50 -10.56
CA LEU A 86 -5.20 -29.42 -11.51
C LEU A 86 -4.25 -29.64 -12.69
N THR A 87 -4.81 -29.89 -13.86
CA THR A 87 -4.07 -30.39 -15.04
C THR A 87 -3.48 -29.29 -15.91
N SER A 88 -3.58 -28.02 -15.51
CA SER A 88 -3.07 -26.90 -16.29
C SER A 88 -2.38 -25.86 -15.41
N VAL A 89 -1.20 -25.42 -15.85
CA VAL A 89 -0.36 -24.44 -15.14
C VAL A 89 -0.99 -23.04 -15.06
N GLU A 90 -1.94 -22.74 -15.95
CA GLU A 90 -2.64 -21.45 -16.04
C GLU A 90 -3.82 -21.34 -15.05
N GLU A 91 -4.48 -22.46 -14.71
CA GLU A 91 -5.57 -22.50 -13.71
C GLU A 91 -5.05 -22.43 -12.27
N LEU A 92 -3.86 -22.96 -11.99
CA LEU A 92 -3.19 -22.82 -10.69
C LEU A 92 -2.77 -21.36 -10.42
N ASP A 93 -2.30 -20.62 -11.42
CA ASP A 93 -1.85 -19.23 -11.24
C ASP A 93 -3.01 -18.28 -10.88
N MET A 94 -4.19 -18.52 -11.45
CA MET A 94 -5.41 -17.74 -11.19
C MET A 94 -6.03 -18.01 -9.80
N VAL A 95 -5.89 -19.23 -9.26
CA VAL A 95 -6.44 -19.60 -7.94
C VAL A 95 -5.49 -19.24 -6.79
N LEU A 96 -4.18 -19.19 -7.06
CA LEU A 96 -3.13 -18.97 -6.05
C LEU A 96 -2.68 -17.52 -5.89
N ARG A 97 -2.89 -16.65 -6.88
CA ARG A 97 -2.72 -15.21 -6.63
C ARG A 97 -3.83 -14.75 -5.68
N PRO A 98 -3.53 -13.96 -4.64
CA PRO A 98 -4.58 -13.23 -3.95
C PRO A 98 -5.26 -12.35 -5.00
N SER A 99 -6.52 -12.67 -5.34
CA SER A 99 -7.34 -11.81 -6.19
C SER A 99 -7.77 -10.61 -5.34
N MET A 100 -6.81 -9.79 -4.97
CA MET A 100 -7.06 -8.51 -4.34
C MET A 100 -7.49 -7.57 -5.45
N THR A 101 -8.68 -6.98 -5.32
CA THR A 101 -9.13 -5.96 -6.26
C THR A 101 -8.33 -4.67 -6.05
N THR A 102 -8.42 -3.73 -6.99
CA THR A 102 -7.66 -2.47 -6.90
C THR A 102 -8.09 -1.63 -5.69
N ASP A 103 -9.37 -1.60 -5.37
CA ASP A 103 -9.90 -0.93 -4.17
C ASP A 103 -9.40 -1.58 -2.89
N GLU A 104 -9.43 -2.91 -2.79
CA GLU A 104 -8.87 -3.64 -1.65
C GLU A 104 -7.36 -3.37 -1.49
N PHE A 105 -6.63 -3.32 -2.60
CA PHE A 105 -5.22 -2.95 -2.60
C PHE A 105 -5.00 -1.52 -2.10
N ILE A 106 -5.80 -0.55 -2.54
CA ILE A 106 -5.69 0.84 -2.09
C ILE A 106 -5.97 0.93 -0.59
N SER A 107 -6.98 0.23 -0.06
CA SER A 107 -7.27 0.17 1.39
C SER A 107 -6.08 -0.35 2.19
N VAL A 108 -5.47 -1.46 1.75
CA VAL A 108 -4.28 -2.01 2.41
C VAL A 108 -3.09 -1.07 2.27
N HIS A 109 -2.86 -0.52 1.08
CA HIS A 109 -1.75 0.39 0.81
C HIS A 109 -1.86 1.66 1.67
N LEU A 110 -3.06 2.21 1.83
CA LEU A 110 -3.34 3.34 2.73
C LEU A 110 -3.03 2.99 4.19
N PHE A 111 -3.51 1.84 4.67
CA PHE A 111 -3.18 1.36 6.02
C PHE A 111 -1.67 1.27 6.22
N VAL A 112 -0.98 0.58 5.32
CA VAL A 112 0.47 0.37 5.36
C VAL A 112 1.23 1.69 5.29
N LEU A 113 0.76 2.64 4.47
CA LEU A 113 1.33 3.97 4.35
C LEU A 113 1.28 4.72 5.68
N VAL A 114 0.10 4.77 6.32
CA VAL A 114 -0.08 5.39 7.64
C VAL A 114 0.77 4.70 8.70
N MET A 115 0.76 3.37 8.75
CA MET A 115 1.52 2.59 9.74
C MET A 115 3.03 2.61 9.50
N SER A 116 3.50 2.96 8.30
CA SER A 116 4.92 3.05 8.00
C SER A 116 5.59 4.26 8.63
N ASN A 117 4.83 5.35 8.89
CA ASN A 117 5.37 6.65 9.29
C ASN A 117 6.46 7.16 8.32
N MET A 118 6.21 7.00 7.01
CA MET A 118 7.07 7.53 5.96
C MET A 118 7.29 9.04 6.16
N SER A 119 8.55 9.47 6.13
CA SER A 119 8.90 10.90 6.22
C SER A 119 8.56 11.63 4.93
N GLN A 120 8.33 12.95 4.97
CA GLN A 120 8.23 13.80 3.78
C GLN A 120 7.25 13.24 2.73
N LEU A 121 6.08 12.77 3.17
CA LEU A 121 5.12 12.05 2.35
C LEU A 121 4.58 12.94 1.23
N LEU A 122 4.17 14.16 1.56
CA LEU A 122 3.60 15.09 0.59
C LEU A 122 4.66 15.53 -0.41
N ILE A 123 5.85 15.87 0.09
CA ILE A 123 6.99 16.27 -0.74
C ILE A 123 7.37 15.14 -1.71
N THR A 124 7.39 13.90 -1.23
CA THR A 124 7.69 12.73 -2.06
C THR A 124 6.64 12.52 -3.14
N ARG A 125 5.36 12.67 -2.80
CA ARG A 125 4.27 12.60 -3.78
C ARG A 125 4.43 13.65 -4.87
N GLU A 126 4.67 14.90 -4.51
CA GLU A 126 4.81 15.97 -5.50
C GLU A 126 6.04 15.77 -6.38
N LEU A 127 7.17 15.35 -5.80
CA LEU A 127 8.38 15.02 -6.55
C LEU A 127 8.12 13.92 -7.58
N LEU A 128 7.47 12.83 -7.17
CA LEU A 128 7.16 11.72 -8.06
C LEU A 128 6.17 12.16 -9.13
N ARG A 129 5.10 12.88 -8.78
CA ARG A 129 4.14 13.41 -9.77
C ARG A 129 4.81 14.24 -10.87
N VAL A 130 5.77 15.10 -10.50
CA VAL A 130 6.45 15.99 -11.45
C VAL A 130 7.53 15.27 -12.26
N MET A 131 8.25 14.32 -11.66
CA MET A 131 9.42 13.68 -12.28
C MET A 131 9.13 12.32 -12.92
N CYS A 132 7.99 11.72 -12.59
CA CYS A 132 7.58 10.40 -13.00
C CYS A 132 6.21 10.52 -13.70
N ASP A 133 6.18 11.16 -14.87
CA ASP A 133 4.95 11.30 -15.65
C ASP A 133 4.37 9.92 -15.97
N SER A 134 3.10 9.71 -15.61
CA SER A 134 2.33 8.50 -15.88
C SER A 134 2.29 8.11 -17.37
N GLN A 135 2.47 9.08 -18.28
CA GLN A 135 2.52 8.80 -19.72
C GLN A 135 3.84 8.16 -20.16
N ASP A 136 4.95 8.47 -19.48
CA ASP A 136 6.27 7.89 -19.75
C ASP A 136 6.51 6.61 -18.94
N ILE A 137 5.92 6.53 -17.75
CA ILE A 137 6.00 5.36 -16.88
C ILE A 137 4.79 4.46 -17.13
N THR A 138 4.96 3.57 -18.09
CA THR A 138 3.94 2.58 -18.46
C THR A 138 4.09 1.28 -17.67
N GLY A 139 3.01 0.49 -17.61
CA GLY A 139 3.00 -0.82 -16.95
C GLY A 139 2.84 -0.76 -15.43
N GLU A 140 3.52 -1.66 -14.72
CA GLU A 140 3.33 -1.87 -13.28
C GLU A 140 3.74 -0.66 -12.43
N LEU A 141 4.81 0.04 -12.81
CA LEU A 141 5.31 1.20 -12.07
C LEU A 141 4.32 2.37 -12.11
N GLY A 142 3.64 2.58 -13.25
CA GLY A 142 2.61 3.61 -13.39
C GLY A 142 1.38 3.30 -12.54
N TYR A 143 1.00 2.02 -12.46
CA TYR A 143 -0.06 1.57 -11.56
C TYR A 143 0.28 1.81 -10.09
N TYR A 144 1.50 1.47 -9.65
CA TYR A 144 1.92 1.70 -8.26
C TYR A 144 2.07 3.18 -7.91
N LEU A 145 2.49 4.02 -8.86
CA LEU A 145 2.47 5.47 -8.68
C LEU A 145 1.02 5.97 -8.50
N THR A 146 0.11 5.56 -9.38
CA THR A 146 -1.29 5.99 -9.34
C THR A 146 -1.96 5.59 -8.03
N THR A 147 -1.79 4.34 -7.60
CA THR A 147 -2.38 3.84 -6.34
C THR A 147 -1.76 4.49 -5.10
N PHE A 148 -0.47 4.82 -5.13
CA PHE A 148 0.17 5.63 -4.10
C PHE A 148 -0.42 7.04 -4.03
N GLU A 149 -0.58 7.72 -5.17
CA GLU A 149 -1.19 9.05 -5.22
C GLU A 149 -2.62 9.04 -4.67
N VAL A 150 -3.43 8.06 -5.07
CA VAL A 150 -4.80 7.89 -4.56
C VAL A 150 -4.80 7.67 -3.05
N ALA A 151 -3.94 6.80 -2.51
CA ALA A 151 -3.85 6.57 -1.07
C ALA A 151 -3.47 7.85 -0.31
N VAL A 152 -2.53 8.63 -0.84
CA VAL A 152 -2.15 9.93 -0.24
C VAL A 152 -3.31 10.94 -0.34
N ASP A 153 -4.03 10.99 -1.46
CA ASP A 153 -5.18 11.89 -1.62
C ASP A 153 -6.32 11.57 -0.66
N LEU A 154 -6.63 10.28 -0.45
CA LEU A 154 -7.58 9.85 0.57
C LEU A 154 -7.13 10.28 1.96
N LEU A 155 -5.83 10.10 2.26
CA LEU A 155 -5.27 10.51 3.53
C LEU A 155 -5.32 12.03 3.72
N ILE A 156 -5.10 12.85 2.69
CA ILE A 156 -5.17 14.31 2.81
C ILE A 156 -6.61 14.77 3.00
N ASN A 157 -7.52 14.31 2.14
CA ASN A 157 -8.90 14.79 2.05
C ASN A 157 -9.83 14.27 3.16
N HIS A 158 -9.36 13.32 3.99
CA HIS A 158 -10.15 12.79 5.09
C HIS A 158 -10.36 13.82 6.21
N GLU A 159 -11.58 14.27 6.46
CA GLU A 159 -11.82 15.40 7.38
C GLU A 159 -11.85 14.97 8.86
N ASP A 160 -12.47 13.82 9.18
CA ASP A 160 -12.65 13.35 10.56
C ASP A 160 -11.84 12.08 10.87
N PRO A 161 -10.75 12.16 11.65
CA PRO A 161 -9.95 11.01 12.10
C PRO A 161 -10.72 9.95 12.90
N GLN A 162 -11.97 10.20 13.30
CA GLN A 162 -12.85 9.24 13.97
C GLN A 162 -13.76 8.47 13.02
N GLU A 163 -13.97 8.94 11.80
CA GLU A 163 -14.80 8.26 10.81
C GLU A 163 -13.98 7.28 9.95
N PRO A 164 -14.50 6.06 9.70
CA PRO A 164 -13.82 5.07 8.86
C PRO A 164 -13.47 5.62 7.46
N MET A 165 -12.26 5.32 7.00
CA MET A 165 -11.77 5.65 5.65
C MET A 165 -12.18 4.55 4.67
N LEU A 166 -13.46 4.54 4.29
CA LEU A 166 -13.99 3.60 3.28
C LEU A 166 -13.87 4.21 1.88
N LEU A 167 -13.51 3.36 0.91
CA LEU A 167 -13.48 3.67 -0.53
C LEU A 167 -14.88 3.65 -1.16
#